data_AF-A0AAC9LAX6-F1
#
_entry.id   AF-A0AAC9LAX6-F1
#
_cell.length_a   1.000
_cell.length_b   1.000
_cell.length_c   1.000
_cell.angle_alpha   90.00
_cell.angle_beta   90.00
_cell.angle_gamma   90.00
#
_symmetry.space_group_name_H-M   'P 1'
#
loop_
_entity.id
_entity.type
_entity.pdbx_description
1 polymer ?
#
loop_
_entity_poly.entity_id
_entity_poly.type
_entity_poly.pdbx_seq_one_letter_code
_entity_poly.pdbx_strand_id
1 'polypeptide(L)'
;MGRTLQIRDLSEHAYSELRVRAAREDLSLSGYVRKQLEKMTAGPDMKAWLESALDRDWGVDRETALAAVREAKGGDPESGE
;
A
#
# COMPACT_ATOMS: atom_id res chain seq x y z
N MET A 1 -17.52 -1.07 -18.02
CA MET A 1 -18.38 -2.27 -17.83
C MET A 1 -18.06 -2.87 -16.48
N GLY A 2 -19.08 -3.27 -15.69
CA GLY A 2 -18.86 -3.96 -14.42
C GLY A 2 -18.51 -5.44 -14.65
N ARG A 3 -17.61 -5.98 -13.82
CA ARG A 3 -17.32 -7.43 -13.74
C ARG A 3 -17.76 -7.93 -12.37
N THR A 4 -18.28 -9.16 -12.32
CA THR A 4 -18.68 -9.82 -11.08
C THR A 4 -17.62 -10.83 -10.69
N LEU A 5 -17.27 -10.86 -9.41
CA LEU A 5 -16.33 -11.81 -8.83
C LEU A 5 -17.02 -12.55 -7.68
N GLN A 6 -16.88 -13.87 -7.65
CA GLN A 6 -17.36 -14.72 -6.55
C GLN A 6 -16.16 -15.27 -5.80
N ILE A 7 -16.14 -15.12 -4.47
CA ILE A 7 -15.12 -15.70 -3.60
C ILE A 7 -15.72 -16.95 -2.96
N ARG A 8 -15.09 -18.11 -3.20
CA ARG A 8 -15.47 -19.40 -2.61
C ARG A 8 -14.54 -19.73 -1.46
N ASP A 9 -15.01 -20.59 -0.56
CA ASP A 9 -14.22 -21.15 0.54
C ASP A 9 -13.57 -20.07 1.43
N LEU A 10 -14.27 -18.95 1.62
CA LEU A 10 -13.84 -17.90 2.53
C LEU A 10 -13.95 -18.40 3.97
N SER A 11 -12.87 -18.29 4.74
CA SER A 11 -12.92 -18.71 6.14
C SER A 11 -13.94 -17.88 6.92
N GLU A 12 -14.64 -18.53 7.86
CA GLU A 12 -15.62 -17.87 8.73
C GLU A 12 -15.01 -16.68 9.48
N HIS A 13 -13.74 -16.81 9.89
CA HIS A 13 -13.01 -15.71 10.52
C HIS A 13 -12.85 -14.51 9.58
N ALA A 14 -12.41 -14.73 8.33
CA ALA A 14 -12.26 -13.65 7.36
C ALA A 14 -13.62 -13.00 7.02
N TYR A 15 -14.67 -13.81 6.87
CA TYR A 15 -16.02 -13.32 6.65
C TYR A 15 -16.50 -12.41 7.79
N SER A 16 -16.33 -12.86 9.04
CA SER A 16 -16.70 -12.10 10.24
C SER A 16 -15.95 -10.77 10.34
N GLU A 17 -14.63 -10.80 10.19
CA GLU A 17 -13.78 -9.61 10.21
C GLU A 17 -14.18 -8.59 9.13
N LEU A 18 -14.40 -9.05 7.91
CA LEU A 18 -14.82 -8.18 6.82
C LEU A 18 -16.20 -7.55 7.09
N ARG A 19 -17.13 -8.31 7.68
CA ARG A 19 -18.46 -7.80 8.03
C ARG A 19 -18.38 -6.72 9.11
N VAL A 20 -17.56 -6.91 10.13
CA VAL A 20 -17.33 -5.91 11.19
C VAL A 20 -16.73 -4.63 10.59
N ARG A 21 -15.73 -4.76 9.71
CA ARG A 21 -15.10 -3.60 9.06
C ARG A 21 -16.05 -2.87 8.12
N ALA A 22 -16.87 -3.61 7.36
CA ALA A 22 -17.90 -3.03 6.51
C ALA A 22 -18.91 -2.21 7.33
N ALA A 23 -19.37 -2.73 8.47
CA ALA A 23 -20.29 -2.01 9.36
C ALA A 23 -19.67 -0.74 9.97
N ARG A 24 -18.36 -0.75 10.30
CA ARG A 24 -17.64 0.44 10.80
C ARG A 24 -17.59 1.58 9.78
N GLU A 25 -17.69 1.26 8.49
CA GLU A 25 -17.67 2.23 7.40
C GLU A 25 -19.07 2.50 6.82
N ASP A 26 -20.13 1.98 7.44
CA ASP A 26 -21.52 2.05 6.96
C ASP A 26 -21.69 1.54 5.51
N LEU A 27 -20.95 0.47 5.18
CA LEU A 27 -20.98 -0.16 3.87
C LEU A 27 -21.58 -1.57 3.96
N SER A 28 -22.24 -2.00 2.89
CA SER A 28 -22.50 -3.43 2.70
C SER A 28 -21.18 -4.20 2.57
N LEU A 29 -21.18 -5.49 2.91
CA LEU A 29 -19.98 -6.33 2.78
C LEU A 29 -19.40 -6.28 1.35
N SER A 30 -20.26 -6.40 0.33
CA SER A 30 -19.84 -6.32 -1.07
C SER A 30 -19.34 -4.93 -1.45
N GLY A 31 -19.93 -3.87 -0.90
CA GLY A 31 -19.47 -2.49 -1.09
C GLY A 31 -18.10 -2.24 -0.50
N TYR A 32 -17.87 -2.72 0.73
CA TYR A 32 -16.58 -2.65 1.42
C TYR A 32 -15.49 -3.44 0.66
N VAL A 33 -15.78 -4.69 0.28
CA VAL A 33 -14.84 -5.52 -0.49
C VAL A 33 -14.49 -4.87 -1.82
N ARG A 34 -15.49 -4.34 -2.55
CA ARG A 34 -15.25 -3.61 -3.80
C ARG A 34 -14.33 -2.40 -3.59
N LYS A 35 -14.66 -1.54 -2.61
CA LYS A 35 -13.83 -0.37 -2.26
C LYS A 35 -12.39 -0.76 -1.97
N GLN A 36 -12.20 -1.87 -1.26
CA GLN A 36 -10.85 -2.34 -0.92
C GLN A 36 -10.10 -2.89 -2.14
N LEU A 37 -10.77 -3.63 -3.03
CA LEU A 37 -10.17 -4.10 -4.29
C LEU A 37 -9.80 -2.93 -5.22
N GLU A 38 -10.65 -1.91 -5.29
CA GLU A 38 -10.35 -0.67 -6.03
C GLU A 38 -9.15 0.05 -5.41
N LYS A 39 -9.09 0.16 -4.08
CA LYS A 39 -7.94 0.75 -3.38
C LYS A 39 -6.64 -0.04 -3.63
N MET A 40 -6.71 -1.37 -3.68
CA MET A 40 -5.56 -2.23 -3.98
C MET A 40 -5.07 -2.08 -5.42
N THR A 41 -5.92 -1.66 -6.35
CA THR A 41 -5.60 -1.51 -7.78
C THR A 41 -5.37 -0.05 -8.21
N ALA A 42 -5.63 0.91 -7.33
CA ALA A 42 -5.49 2.34 -7.61
C ALA A 42 -4.04 2.83 -7.74
N GLY A 43 -3.06 2.05 -7.28
CA GLY A 43 -1.63 2.36 -7.42
C GLY A 43 -0.89 1.26 -8.18
N PRO A 44 0.31 1.56 -8.75
CA PRO A 44 1.20 0.50 -9.18
C PRO A 44 1.47 -0.41 -7.97
N ASP A 45 1.39 -1.72 -8.16
CA ASP A 45 1.80 -2.63 -7.09
C ASP A 45 3.26 -2.34 -6.70
N MET A 46 3.66 -2.68 -5.47
CA MET A 46 5.00 -2.38 -4.96
C MET A 46 6.12 -2.90 -5.88
N LYS A 47 5.86 -4.01 -6.60
CA LYS A 47 6.81 -4.59 -7.55
C LYS A 47 6.88 -3.75 -8.83
N ALA A 48 5.76 -3.30 -9.37
CA ALA A 48 5.71 -2.37 -10.50
C ALA A 48 6.33 -1.01 -10.14
N TRP A 49 6.16 -0.55 -8.91
CA TRP A 49 6.85 0.64 -8.38
C TRP A 49 8.36 0.43 -8.31
N LEU A 50 8.81 -0.72 -7.80
CA LEU A 50 10.22 -1.09 -7.75
C LEU A 50 10.82 -1.23 -9.14
N GLU A 51 10.13 -1.91 -10.06
CA GLU A 51 10.56 -2.07 -11.45
C GLU A 51 10.66 -0.71 -12.15
N SER A 52 9.64 0.16 -12.00
CA SER A 52 9.71 1.52 -12.52
C SER A 52 10.85 2.33 -11.90
N ALA A 53 11.20 2.09 -10.64
CA ALA A 53 12.32 2.75 -9.99
C ALA A 53 13.68 2.16 -10.37
N LEU A 54 13.75 0.91 -10.82
CA LEU A 54 15.00 0.31 -11.27
C LEU A 54 15.27 0.59 -12.76
N ASP A 55 14.22 0.71 -13.58
CA ASP A 55 14.33 0.95 -15.03
C ASP A 55 14.56 2.43 -15.38
N ARG A 56 14.21 3.34 -14.47
CA ARG A 56 14.35 4.78 -14.70
C ARG A 56 15.79 5.23 -14.48
N ASP A 57 16.35 5.94 -15.46
CA ASP A 57 17.55 6.75 -15.24
C ASP A 57 17.17 7.97 -14.40
N TRP A 58 17.54 7.92 -13.12
CA TRP A 58 17.23 8.98 -12.16
C TRP A 58 18.16 10.19 -12.28
N GLY A 59 19.20 10.11 -13.12
CA GLY A 59 20.20 11.17 -13.26
C GLY A 59 21.01 11.43 -11.98
N VAL A 60 20.89 10.54 -10.99
CA VAL A 60 21.59 10.60 -9.70
C VAL A 60 22.13 9.20 -9.43
N ASP A 61 23.42 9.10 -9.16
CA ASP A 61 24.04 7.83 -8.85
C ASP A 61 23.68 7.36 -7.42
N ARG A 62 23.84 6.07 -7.19
CA ARG A 62 23.49 5.42 -5.93
C ARG A 62 24.23 6.01 -4.73
N GLU A 63 25.47 6.45 -4.90
CA GLU A 63 26.28 6.98 -3.81
C GLU A 63 25.74 8.34 -3.34
N THR A 64 25.37 9.21 -4.28
CA THR A 64 24.71 10.50 -4.01
C THR A 64 23.37 10.30 -3.30
N ALA A 65 22.55 9.35 -3.75
CA ALA A 65 21.28 9.03 -3.08
C ALA A 65 21.47 8.53 -1.63
N LEU A 66 22.46 7.65 -1.40
CA LEU A 66 22.76 7.13 -0.06
C LEU A 66 23.39 8.19 0.85
N ALA A 67 24.17 9.12 0.32
CA ALA A 67 24.70 10.25 1.07
C ALA A 67 23.56 11.14 1.61
N ALA A 68 22.59 11.49 0.77
CA ALA A 68 21.43 12.28 1.18
C ALA A 68 20.57 11.58 2.26
N VAL A 69 20.37 10.26 2.13
CA VAL A 69 19.64 9.49 3.17
C VAL A 69 20.40 9.44 4.49
N ARG A 70 21.74 9.32 4.46
CA ARG A 70 22.58 9.35 5.66
C ARG A 70 22.58 10.71 6.33
N GLU A 71 22.64 11.79 5.54
CA GLU A 71 22.53 13.17 6.03
C GLU A 71 21.16 13.40 6.70
N ALA A 72 20.07 13.00 6.03
CA ALA A 72 18.72 13.10 6.60
C ALA A 72 18.53 12.26 7.87
N LYS A 73 19.25 11.13 7.99
CA LYS A 73 19.23 10.27 9.18
C LYS A 73 20.22 10.72 10.28
N GLY A 74 21.19 11.55 9.92
CA GLY A 74 22.23 12.09 10.81
C GLY A 74 21.85 13.40 11.50
N GLY A 75 20.69 13.96 11.21
CA GLY A 75 20.15 15.15 11.87
C GLY A 75 19.41 14.84 13.18
N ASP A 76 20.13 14.43 14.22
CA ASP A 76 20.01 14.96 15.59
C ASP A 76 21.16 14.43 16.48
N PRO A 77 22.15 15.28 16.82
CA PRO A 77 22.99 15.06 18.00
C PRO A 77 22.87 16.15 19.08
N GLU A 78 21.86 17.03 19.07
CA GLU A 78 21.77 18.14 20.05
C GLU A 78 20.33 18.45 20.51
N SER A 79 19.69 17.51 21.22
CA SER A 79 18.57 17.82 22.10
C SER A 79 18.54 16.89 23.31
N GLY A 80 19.19 17.31 24.40
CA GLY A 80 19.10 16.65 25.71
C GLY A 80 20.24 17.06 26.63
N GLU A 81 20.04 18.18 27.32
CA GLU A 81 20.86 18.71 28.43
C GLU A 81 21.15 17.70 29.55
#